data_AF-A0A7Y5AUH3-F1
#
_entry.id   AF-A0A7Y5AUH3-F1
#
_cell.length_a   1.000
_cell.length_b   1.000
_cell.length_c   1.000
_cell.angle_alpha   90.00
_cell.angle_beta   90.00
_cell.angle_gamma   90.00
#
_symmetry.space_group_name_H-M   'P 1'
#
loop_
_entity.id
_entity.type
_entity.pdbx_description
1 polymer ?
#
loop_
_entity_poly.entity_id
_entity_poly.type
_entity_poly.pdbx_seq_one_letter_code
_entity_poly.pdbx_strand_id
1 'polypeptide(L)'
;MGYSGWTQSTQLSAAEARLLHGAYTVCVSAEQFFCRATQQVASSNLRYKFIQLATLHREAAQRLPGTGAQPTKVIDVNNELAAVQFWYLHQTATLPEQALQQPALTELSGLLQQQLRVLRRLTATLRSKPARVALAQLVAELQISNDQLQPLLKELPVTRQ
;
A
#
# COMPACT_ATOMS: atom_id res chain seq x y z
N MET A 1 28.98 30.68 25.45
CA MET A 1 28.85 29.21 25.60
C MET A 1 27.66 28.76 24.77
N GLY A 2 27.89 28.20 23.58
CA GLY A 2 26.83 27.70 22.70
C GLY A 2 27.12 26.24 22.39
N TYR A 3 26.43 25.33 23.06
CA TYR A 3 26.42 23.93 22.66
C TYR A 3 25.21 23.73 21.74
N SER A 4 25.46 23.78 20.44
CA SER A 4 24.56 23.25 19.42
C SER A 4 24.50 21.74 19.59
N GLY A 5 23.46 21.27 20.27
CA GLY A 5 23.13 19.85 20.36
C GLY A 5 22.83 19.33 18.97
N TRP A 6 23.73 18.49 18.47
CA TRP A 6 23.60 17.74 17.23
C TRP A 6 22.25 17.01 17.18
N THR A 7 21.32 17.50 16.37
CA THR A 7 20.25 16.64 15.87
C THR A 7 20.93 15.63 14.97
N GLN A 8 21.19 14.45 15.53
CA GLN A 8 21.63 13.28 14.78
C GLN A 8 20.45 12.89 13.88
N SER A 9 20.28 13.61 12.77
CA SER A 9 19.41 13.21 11.67
C SER A 9 19.81 11.79 11.34
N THR A 10 18.96 10.84 11.70
CA THR A 10 19.20 9.43 11.44
C THR A 10 19.06 9.27 9.93
N GLN A 11 20.16 9.53 9.22
CA GLN A 11 20.20 9.51 7.77
C GLN A 11 19.87 8.09 7.34
N LEU A 12 18.74 7.93 6.65
CA LEU A 12 18.35 6.64 6.09
C LEU A 12 19.48 6.19 5.16
N SER A 13 19.89 4.92 5.28
CA SER A 13 20.80 4.36 4.30
C SER A 13 20.14 4.39 2.91
N ALA A 14 20.94 4.49 1.85
CA ALA A 14 20.41 4.48 0.49
C ALA A 14 19.58 3.22 0.19
N ALA A 15 19.88 2.10 0.84
CA ALA A 15 19.08 0.87 0.75
C ALA A 15 17.72 1.02 1.43
N GLU A 16 17.66 1.52 2.67
CA GLU A 16 16.40 1.73 3.38
C GLU A 16 15.52 2.77 2.69
N ALA A 17 16.09 3.87 2.20
CA ALA A 17 15.36 4.89 1.45
C ALA A 17 14.66 4.29 0.21
N ARG A 18 15.30 3.32 -0.47
CA ARG A 18 14.71 2.61 -1.61
C ARG A 18 13.59 1.66 -1.22
N LEU A 19 13.77 0.90 -0.14
CA LEU A 19 12.71 0.01 0.36
C LEU A 19 11.47 0.82 0.78
N LEU A 20 11.69 1.96 1.44
CA LEU A 20 10.63 2.89 1.82
C LEU A 20 10.00 3.56 0.59
N HIS A 21 10.79 3.87 -0.43
CA HIS A 21 10.27 4.37 -1.70
C HIS A 21 9.36 3.34 -2.39
N GLY A 22 9.73 2.06 -2.41
CA GLY A 22 8.87 1.00 -2.95
C GLY A 22 7.56 0.84 -2.16
N ALA A 23 7.61 0.93 -0.83
CA ALA A 23 6.38 0.93 -0.01
C ALA A 23 5.52 2.18 -0.31
N TYR A 24 6.16 3.33 -0.49
CA TYR A 24 5.49 4.58 -0.87
C TYR A 24 4.80 4.49 -2.23
N THR A 25 5.47 3.99 -3.27
CA THR A 25 4.87 3.89 -4.60
C THR A 25 3.69 2.93 -4.61
N VAL A 26 3.77 1.81 -3.89
CA VAL A 26 2.64 0.89 -3.70
C VAL A 26 1.48 1.60 -3.00
N CYS A 27 1.73 2.38 -1.95
CA CYS A 27 0.68 3.14 -1.28
C CYS A 27 0.01 4.15 -2.23
N VAL A 28 0.78 4.91 -3.01
CA VAL A 28 0.22 5.87 -3.97
C VAL A 28 -0.62 5.16 -5.05
N SER A 29 -0.12 4.05 -5.61
CA SER A 29 -0.87 3.27 -6.61
C SER A 29 -2.14 2.65 -6.02
N ALA A 30 -2.07 2.14 -4.79
CA ALA A 30 -3.24 1.59 -4.10
C ALA A 30 -4.29 2.67 -3.79
N GLU A 31 -3.88 3.85 -3.32
CA GLU A 31 -4.78 4.98 -3.11
C GLU A 31 -5.54 5.32 -4.39
N GLN A 32 -4.83 5.45 -5.52
CA GLN A 32 -5.44 5.76 -6.81
C GLN A 32 -6.43 4.69 -7.25
N PHE A 33 -6.05 3.42 -7.12
CA PHE A 33 -6.94 2.29 -7.41
C PHE A 33 -8.21 2.36 -6.57
N PHE A 34 -8.09 2.44 -5.25
CA PHE A 34 -9.25 2.41 -4.35
C PHE A 34 -10.16 3.63 -4.56
N CYS A 35 -9.60 4.82 -4.78
CA CYS A 35 -10.35 6.02 -5.13
C CYS A 35 -11.20 5.81 -6.38
N ARG A 36 -10.63 5.27 -7.47
CA ARG A 36 -11.38 4.97 -8.70
C ARG A 36 -12.39 3.85 -8.50
N ALA A 37 -12.00 2.79 -7.79
CA ALA A 37 -12.83 1.64 -7.52
C ALA A 37 -14.12 2.03 -6.75
N THR A 38 -14.10 3.07 -5.92
CA THR A 38 -15.30 3.55 -5.22
C THR A 38 -16.46 3.92 -6.16
N GLN A 39 -16.14 4.40 -7.37
CA GLN A 39 -17.11 4.81 -8.38
C GLN A 39 -17.67 3.61 -9.17
N GLN A 40 -16.95 2.48 -9.14
CA GLN A 40 -17.23 1.29 -9.96
C GLN A 40 -17.88 0.15 -9.17
N VAL A 41 -18.08 0.31 -7.85
CA VAL A 41 -18.75 -0.68 -7.00
C VAL A 41 -20.16 -0.25 -6.64
N ALA A 42 -21.12 -1.17 -6.80
CA ALA A 42 -22.53 -0.93 -6.47
C ALA A 42 -22.80 -1.00 -4.96
N SER A 43 -22.13 -1.90 -4.25
CA SER A 43 -22.32 -2.10 -2.80
C SER A 43 -21.82 -0.90 -2.00
N SER A 44 -22.72 -0.27 -1.23
CA SER A 44 -22.38 0.85 -0.33
C SER A 44 -21.36 0.46 0.73
N ASN A 45 -21.45 -0.76 1.27
CA ASN A 45 -20.49 -1.27 2.27
C ASN A 45 -19.10 -1.42 1.66
N LEU A 46 -19.02 -1.98 0.46
CA LEU A 46 -17.75 -2.13 -0.26
C LEU A 46 -17.16 -0.78 -0.66
N ARG A 47 -18.01 0.16 -1.12
CA ARG A 47 -17.62 1.53 -1.42
C ARG A 47 -17.01 2.22 -0.20
N TYR A 48 -17.69 2.14 0.95
CA TYR A 48 -17.19 2.69 2.21
C TYR A 48 -15.84 2.08 2.59
N LYS A 49 -15.69 0.75 2.46
CA LYS A 49 -14.42 0.07 2.73
C LYS A 49 -13.29 0.52 1.80
N PHE A 50 -13.59 0.75 0.52
CA PHE A 50 -12.60 1.26 -0.44
C PHE A 50 -12.19 2.70 -0.13
N ILE A 51 -13.10 3.56 0.33
CA ILE A 51 -12.75 4.91 0.82
C ILE A 51 -11.77 4.83 2.00
N GLN A 52 -12.03 3.93 2.96
CA GLN A 52 -11.13 3.72 4.08
C GLN A 52 -9.75 3.23 3.63
N LEU A 53 -9.71 2.27 2.70
CA LEU A 53 -8.46 1.74 2.14
C LEU A 53 -7.67 2.81 1.36
N ALA A 54 -8.34 3.66 0.59
CA ALA A 54 -7.70 4.79 -0.09
C ALA A 54 -7.08 5.76 0.93
N THR A 55 -7.84 6.13 1.95
CA THR A 55 -7.41 7.04 3.02
C THR A 55 -6.20 6.49 3.77
N LEU A 56 -6.24 5.21 4.15
CA LEU A 56 -5.14 4.52 4.82
C LEU A 56 -3.86 4.57 4.00
N HIS A 57 -3.94 4.25 2.70
CA HIS A 57 -2.75 4.26 1.84
C HIS A 57 -2.20 5.68 1.64
N ARG A 58 -3.06 6.69 1.49
CA ARG A 58 -2.65 8.10 1.43
C ARG A 58 -1.89 8.53 2.68
N GLU A 59 -2.45 8.25 3.86
CA GLU A 59 -1.84 8.60 5.15
C GLU A 59 -0.54 7.83 5.38
N ALA A 60 -0.47 6.58 4.95
CA ALA A 60 0.75 5.79 5.01
C ALA A 60 1.84 6.38 4.11
N ALA A 61 1.50 6.76 2.88
CA ALA A 61 2.45 7.40 1.96
C ALA A 61 3.04 8.70 2.55
N GLN A 62 2.24 9.49 3.26
CA GLN A 62 2.67 10.71 3.94
C GLN A 62 3.56 10.45 5.17
N ARG A 63 3.32 9.35 5.90
CA ARG A 63 4.11 8.98 7.10
C ARG A 63 5.47 8.36 6.77
N LEU A 64 5.68 7.86 5.54
CA LEU A 64 6.93 7.19 5.17
C LEU A 64 8.09 8.20 5.04
N PRO A 65 9.20 8.03 5.78
CA PRO A 65 10.31 8.96 5.73
C PRO A 65 11.15 8.79 4.45
N GLY A 66 11.71 9.89 3.94
CA GLY A 66 12.75 9.85 2.90
C GLY A 66 12.29 9.67 1.45
N THR A 67 11.00 9.87 1.15
CA THR A 67 10.41 9.67 -0.19
C THR A 67 10.73 10.75 -1.22
N GLY A 68 11.43 11.83 -0.82
CA GLY A 68 11.85 12.93 -1.71
C GLY A 68 13.14 12.67 -2.52
N ALA A 69 13.88 11.59 -2.23
CA ALA A 69 15.10 11.25 -2.96
C ALA A 69 14.83 10.12 -3.98
N GLN A 70 14.91 10.45 -5.27
CA GLN A 70 14.90 9.47 -6.36
C GLN A 70 16.06 8.46 -6.19
N PRO A 71 15.80 7.14 -6.21
CA PRO A 71 16.86 6.13 -6.17
C PRO A 71 17.87 6.28 -7.31
N THR A 72 19.12 6.61 -7.01
CA THR A 72 20.19 6.79 -8.01
C THR A 72 20.77 5.50 -8.61
N LYS A 73 20.31 4.32 -8.16
CA LYS A 73 20.66 3.03 -8.75
C LYS A 73 19.48 2.06 -8.69
N VAL A 74 19.20 1.43 -9.83
CA VAL A 74 18.30 0.26 -9.96
C VAL A 74 18.88 -0.86 -9.10
N ILE A 75 18.39 -1.00 -7.88
CA ILE A 75 18.53 -2.22 -7.10
C ILE A 75 17.15 -2.82 -7.07
N ASP A 76 17.10 -4.11 -7.40
CA ASP A 76 15.97 -5.04 -7.34
C ASP A 76 14.93 -4.58 -6.30
N VAL A 77 13.99 -3.76 -6.75
CA VAL A 77 12.82 -3.38 -5.95
C VAL A 77 12.16 -4.70 -5.68
N ASN A 78 12.03 -5.08 -4.40
CA ASN A 78 11.49 -6.37 -3.96
C ASN A 78 10.40 -6.81 -4.95
N ASN A 79 10.70 -7.80 -5.81
CA ASN A 79 9.92 -8.06 -7.02
C ASN A 79 8.43 -8.26 -6.72
N GLU A 80 8.14 -8.70 -5.50
CA GLU A 80 6.78 -8.80 -4.97
C GLU A 80 6.08 -7.45 -4.75
N LEU A 81 6.75 -6.39 -4.27
CA LEU A 81 6.17 -5.03 -4.22
C LEU A 81 5.95 -4.45 -5.61
N ALA A 82 6.90 -4.68 -6.54
CA ALA A 82 6.76 -4.21 -7.91
C ALA A 82 5.56 -4.88 -8.60
N ALA A 83 5.36 -6.19 -8.38
CA ALA A 83 4.19 -6.92 -8.85
C ALA A 83 2.89 -6.38 -8.24
N VAL A 84 2.87 -6.08 -6.93
CA VAL A 84 1.70 -5.48 -6.26
C VAL A 84 1.39 -4.10 -6.85
N GLN A 85 2.41 -3.25 -7.03
CA GLN A 85 2.25 -1.94 -7.65
C GLN A 85 1.70 -2.06 -9.07
N PHE A 86 2.28 -2.96 -9.88
CA PHE A 86 1.86 -3.19 -11.26
C PHE A 86 0.40 -3.59 -11.33
N TRP A 87 -0.07 -4.50 -10.46
CA TRP A 87 -1.47 -4.89 -10.41
C TRP A 87 -2.38 -3.69 -10.16
N TYR A 88 -2.07 -2.84 -9.17
CA TYR A 88 -2.87 -1.64 -8.89
C TYR A 88 -2.91 -0.69 -10.09
N LEU A 89 -1.76 -0.44 -10.72
CA LEU A 89 -1.67 0.44 -11.90
C LEU A 89 -2.47 -0.12 -13.08
N HIS A 90 -2.34 -1.42 -13.36
CA HIS A 90 -3.07 -2.10 -14.42
C HIS A 90 -4.58 -1.99 -14.21
N GLN A 91 -5.08 -2.35 -13.02
CA GLN A 91 -6.51 -2.25 -12.71
C GLN A 91 -7.01 -0.80 -12.74
N THR A 92 -6.21 0.15 -12.26
CA THR A 92 -6.55 1.58 -12.32
C THR A 92 -6.72 2.09 -13.76
N ALA A 93 -5.92 1.57 -14.69
CA ALA A 93 -5.98 1.91 -16.10
C ALA A 93 -7.20 1.30 -16.82
N THR A 94 -7.66 0.11 -16.42
CA THR A 94 -8.80 -0.59 -17.05
C THR A 94 -10.16 -0.23 -16.45
N LEU A 95 -10.21 0.26 -15.21
CA LEU A 95 -11.44 0.67 -14.51
C LEU A 95 -12.33 1.71 -15.23
N PRO A 96 -11.82 2.68 -16.01
CA PRO A 96 -12.68 3.63 -16.74
C PRO A 96 -13.54 2.96 -17.81
N GLU A 97 -13.10 1.83 -18.34
CA GLU A 97 -13.76 1.12 -19.44
C GLU A 97 -14.71 0.02 -18.94
N GLN A 98 -14.49 -0.48 -17.71
CA GLN A 98 -15.18 -1.64 -17.17
C GLN A 98 -15.46 -1.47 -15.67
N ALA A 99 -16.69 -1.81 -15.26
CA ALA A 99 -17.01 -1.92 -13.84
C ALA A 99 -16.09 -2.95 -13.16
N LEU A 100 -15.77 -2.72 -11.88
CA LEU A 100 -14.89 -3.61 -11.14
C LEU A 100 -15.55 -4.99 -10.99
N GLN A 101 -15.02 -5.98 -11.73
CA GLN A 101 -15.62 -7.30 -11.82
C GLN A 101 -15.22 -8.21 -10.63
N GLN A 102 -16.04 -9.24 -10.38
CA GLN A 102 -15.79 -10.22 -9.32
C GLN A 102 -14.39 -10.89 -9.36
N PRO A 103 -13.81 -11.23 -10.52
CA PRO A 103 -12.46 -11.78 -10.57
C PRO A 103 -11.42 -10.83 -9.96
N ALA A 104 -11.45 -9.55 -10.33
CA ALA A 104 -10.55 -8.54 -9.78
C ALA A 104 -10.74 -8.33 -8.27
N LEU A 105 -11.98 -8.42 -7.78
CA LEU A 105 -12.29 -8.37 -6.35
C LEU A 105 -11.77 -9.60 -5.58
N THR A 106 -11.78 -10.77 -6.22
CA THR A 106 -11.25 -12.01 -5.63
C THR A 106 -9.72 -11.94 -5.55
N GLU A 107 -9.07 -11.51 -6.64
CA GLU A 107 -7.62 -11.30 -6.71
C GLU A 107 -7.13 -10.27 -5.69
N LEU A 108 -7.91 -9.19 -5.45
CA LEU A 108 -7.59 -8.14 -4.49
C LEU A 108 -7.28 -8.69 -3.10
N SER A 109 -8.02 -9.72 -2.64
CA SER A 109 -7.77 -10.32 -1.33
C SER A 109 -6.39 -11.00 -1.26
N GLY A 110 -6.01 -11.74 -2.30
CA GLY A 110 -4.69 -12.36 -2.43
C GLY A 110 -3.57 -11.32 -2.54
N LEU A 111 -3.81 -10.26 -3.30
CA LEU A 111 -2.90 -9.14 -3.46
C LEU A 111 -2.62 -8.41 -2.13
N LEU A 112 -3.66 -8.13 -1.34
CA LEU A 112 -3.52 -7.49 -0.03
C LEU A 112 -2.74 -8.37 0.95
N GLN A 113 -2.97 -9.68 0.93
CA GLN A 113 -2.17 -10.63 1.72
C GLN A 113 -0.70 -10.67 1.28
N GLN A 114 -0.44 -10.61 -0.04
CA GLN A 114 0.91 -10.49 -0.58
C GLN A 114 1.57 -9.18 -0.11
N GLN A 115 0.89 -8.04 -0.27
CA GLN A 115 1.35 -6.74 0.20
C GLN A 115 1.71 -6.77 1.70
N LEU A 116 0.83 -7.31 2.54
CA LEU A 116 1.06 -7.48 3.99
C LEU A 116 2.31 -8.31 4.30
N ARG A 117 2.48 -9.44 3.62
CA ARG A 117 3.65 -10.32 3.80
C ARG A 117 4.94 -9.61 3.43
N VAL A 118 4.94 -8.87 2.33
CA VAL A 118 6.11 -8.14 1.87
C VAL A 118 6.45 -7.00 2.83
N LEU A 119 5.45 -6.19 3.22
CA LEU A 119 5.65 -5.08 4.16
C LEU A 119 6.15 -5.57 5.53
N ARG A 120 5.67 -6.71 6.04
CA ARG A 120 6.20 -7.32 7.27
C ARG A 120 7.68 -7.67 7.17
N ARG A 121 8.09 -8.30 6.06
CA ARG A 121 9.50 -8.62 5.80
C ARG A 121 10.34 -7.34 5.72
N LEU A 122 9.84 -6.31 5.05
CA LEU A 122 10.52 -5.02 4.97
C LEU A 122 10.71 -4.38 6.36
N THR A 123 9.66 -4.35 7.19
CA THR A 123 9.75 -3.84 8.57
C THR A 123 10.85 -4.53 9.38
N ALA A 124 11.04 -5.84 9.22
CA ALA A 124 12.08 -6.59 9.92
C ALA A 124 13.51 -6.23 9.45
N THR A 125 13.66 -5.77 8.21
CA THR A 125 14.97 -5.42 7.61
C THR A 125 15.43 -3.99 7.87
N LEU A 126 14.52 -3.09 8.24
CA LEU A 126 14.84 -1.69 8.49
C LEU A 126 15.60 -1.51 9.81
N ARG A 127 16.64 -0.68 9.79
CA ARG A 127 17.43 -0.32 10.98
C ARG A 127 16.83 0.93 11.63
N SER A 128 16.39 1.89 10.82
CA SER A 128 15.72 3.11 11.26
C SER A 128 14.47 2.81 12.09
N LYS A 129 14.49 3.20 13.37
CA LYS A 129 13.36 3.04 14.30
C LYS A 129 12.11 3.79 13.81
N PRO A 130 12.18 5.09 13.40
CA PRO A 130 11.02 5.78 12.86
C PRO A 130 10.40 5.08 11.64
N ALA A 131 11.24 4.61 10.71
CA ALA A 131 10.77 3.92 9.51
C ALA A 131 10.10 2.57 9.82
N ARG A 132 10.67 1.81 10.77
CA ARG A 132 10.03 0.58 11.28
C ARG A 132 8.67 0.83 11.89
N VAL A 133 8.55 1.85 12.72
CA VAL A 133 7.27 2.21 13.36
C VAL A 133 6.22 2.56 12.31
N ALA A 134 6.57 3.40 11.33
CA ALA A 134 5.67 3.78 10.25
C ALA A 134 5.20 2.56 9.43
N LEU A 135 6.10 1.66 9.02
CA LEU A 135 5.71 0.45 8.31
C LEU A 135 4.92 -0.55 9.18
N ALA A 136 5.25 -0.69 10.47
CA ALA A 136 4.52 -1.56 11.37
C ALA A 136 3.07 -1.08 11.56
N GLN A 137 2.86 0.24 11.68
CA GLN A 137 1.52 0.83 11.74
C GLN A 137 0.74 0.55 10.45
N LEU A 138 1.35 0.79 9.29
CA LEU A 138 0.73 0.44 7.99
C LEU A 138 0.34 -1.04 7.94
N VAL A 139 1.23 -1.96 8.33
CA VAL A 139 0.94 -3.40 8.36
C VAL A 139 -0.25 -3.71 9.26
N ALA A 140 -0.34 -3.12 10.44
CA ALA A 140 -1.42 -3.36 11.38
C ALA A 140 -2.77 -2.84 10.85
N GLU A 141 -2.80 -1.59 10.37
CA GLU A 141 -4.00 -0.96 9.82
C GLU A 141 -4.49 -1.68 8.56
N LEU A 142 -3.55 -2.10 7.69
CA LEU A 142 -3.85 -2.86 6.48
C LEU A 142 -4.37 -4.27 6.80
N GLN A 143 -3.83 -4.92 7.84
CA GLN A 143 -4.32 -6.23 8.29
C GLN A 143 -5.78 -6.14 8.76
N ILE A 144 -6.08 -5.17 9.63
CA ILE A 144 -7.46 -4.92 10.11
C ILE A 144 -8.38 -4.65 8.93
N SER A 145 -7.95 -3.80 7.99
CA SER A 145 -8.76 -3.48 6.81
C SER A 145 -8.97 -4.67 5.88
N ASN A 146 -7.96 -5.53 5.71
CA ASN A 146 -8.08 -6.75 4.92
C ASN A 146 -9.04 -7.76 5.60
N ASP A 147 -8.95 -7.92 6.92
CA ASP A 147 -9.83 -8.82 7.67
C ASP A 147 -11.30 -8.37 7.62
N GLN A 148 -11.54 -7.06 7.62
CA GLN A 148 -12.88 -6.48 7.42
C GLN A 148 -13.36 -6.54 5.97
N LEU A 149 -12.45 -6.55 4.99
CA LEU A 149 -12.80 -6.61 3.57
C LEU A 149 -13.25 -8.03 3.17
N GLN A 150 -12.58 -9.07 3.67
CA GLN A 150 -12.89 -10.46 3.32
C GLN A 150 -14.37 -10.87 3.45
N PRO A 151 -15.09 -10.58 4.56
CA PRO A 151 -16.51 -10.91 4.65
C PRO A 151 -17.34 -10.16 3.61
N LEU A 152 -17.03 -8.88 3.36
CA LEU A 152 -17.74 -8.07 2.36
C LEU A 152 -17.59 -8.61 0.94
N LEU A 153 -16.45 -9.23 0.63
CA LEU A 153 -16.22 -9.87 -0.66
C LEU A 153 -17.00 -11.19 -0.81
N LYS A 154 -17.21 -11.92 0.29
CA LYS A 154 -17.99 -13.18 0.31
C LYS A 154 -19.49 -12.97 0.19
N GLU A 155 -19.99 -11.81 0.60
CA GLU A 155 -21.41 -11.42 0.51
C GLU A 155 -21.83 -10.97 -0.90
N LEU A 156 -20.87 -10.77 -1.83
CA LEU A 156 -21.21 -10.42 -3.19
C LEU A 156 -21.87 -11.63 -3.89
N PRO A 157 -23.07 -11.46 -4.47
CA PRO A 157 -23.75 -12.56 -5.14
C PRO A 157 -22.86 -13.10 -6.25
N VAL A 158 -22.55 -14.39 -6.25
CA VAL A 158 -21.88 -15.04 -7.39
C VAL A 158 -22.83 -14.87 -8.57
N THR A 159 -22.54 -13.91 -9.46
CA THR A 159 -23.25 -13.79 -10.72
C THR A 159 -22.86 -15.01 -11.52
N ARG A 160 -23.66 -16.08 -11.39
CA ARG A 160 -23.67 -17.18 -12.36
C ARG A 160 -24.07 -16.52 -13.68
N GLN A 161 -23.08 -16.33 -14.55
CA GLN A 161 -23.35 -16.13 -15.98
C GLN A 161 -23.98 -17.40 -16.53
#